data_AF-A0A420BGT7-F1
#
_entry.id   AF-A0A420BGT7-F1
#
_cell.length_a   1.000
_cell.length_b   1.000
_cell.length_c   1.000
_cell.angle_alpha   90.00
_cell.angle_beta   90.00
_cell.angle_gamma   90.00
#
_symmetry.space_group_name_H-M   'P 1'
#
loop_
_entity.id
_entity.type
_entity.pdbx_description
1 polymer ?
#
loop_
_entity_poly.entity_id
_entity_poly.type
_entity_poly.pdbx_seq_one_letter_code
_entity_poly.pdbx_strand_id
1 'polypeptide(L)'
;MKINYSFGVFLYAYLHQIDLSLDRSRWEPLDNLRDFYRSQISPQKVAIYLVDNLGLDVKKLNNLIFIGEESLWDKIKDSLLSSFKRDVILEDDKVYFLCQKLLLLDNFLADGEQVHKLEIEKLRIEFSKLNYGTVKFKLAKKDRLKANNIEHFLQNEILSTIKICEFNKGYF
;
A
#
# COMPACT_ATOMS: atom_id res chain seq x y z
N MET A 1 11.91 -9.41 -6.57
CA MET A 1 10.73 -10.30 -6.42
C MET A 1 9.68 -10.11 -7.51
N LYS A 2 9.04 -11.20 -7.95
CA LYS A 2 7.93 -11.17 -8.93
C LYS A 2 6.59 -11.32 -8.21
N ILE A 3 5.64 -10.44 -8.46
CA ILE A 3 4.26 -10.57 -8.02
C ILE A 3 3.34 -10.63 -9.23
N ASN A 4 2.23 -11.38 -9.12
CA ASN A 4 1.21 -11.41 -10.17
C ASN A 4 0.72 -9.97 -10.47
N TYR A 5 0.51 -9.63 -11.75
CA TYR A 5 0.10 -8.29 -12.14
C TYR A 5 -1.17 -7.82 -11.43
N SER A 6 -2.18 -8.69 -11.30
CA SER A 6 -3.43 -8.32 -10.64
C SER A 6 -3.28 -8.13 -9.13
N PHE A 7 -2.31 -8.81 -8.50
CA PHE A 7 -1.91 -8.50 -7.13
C PHE A 7 -1.17 -7.16 -7.06
N GLY A 8 -0.34 -6.82 -8.07
CA GLY A 8 0.26 -5.50 -8.19
C GLY A 8 -0.77 -4.36 -8.28
N VAL A 9 -1.87 -4.57 -9.01
CA VAL A 9 -2.99 -3.61 -9.06
C VAL A 9 -3.68 -3.49 -7.71
N PHE A 10 -3.97 -4.61 -7.04
CA PHE A 10 -4.47 -4.62 -5.67
C PHE A 10 -3.56 -3.83 -4.73
N LEU A 11 -2.25 -4.11 -4.79
CA LEU A 11 -1.26 -3.47 -3.93
C LEU A 11 -1.24 -1.96 -4.14
N TYR A 12 -1.27 -1.50 -5.40
CA TYR A 12 -1.35 -0.07 -5.69
C TYR A 12 -2.62 0.58 -5.12
N ALA A 13 -3.78 -0.06 -5.28
CA ALA A 13 -5.05 0.42 -4.73
C ALA A 13 -5.01 0.47 -3.20
N TYR A 14 -4.46 -0.57 -2.57
CA TYR A 14 -4.35 -0.68 -1.12
C TYR A 14 -3.45 0.39 -0.51
N LEU A 15 -2.26 0.59 -1.10
CA LEU A 15 -1.35 1.64 -0.64
C LEU A 15 -1.90 3.04 -0.92
N HIS A 16 -2.72 3.21 -1.96
CA HIS A 16 -3.41 4.47 -2.23
C HIS A 16 -4.50 4.74 -1.20
N GLN A 17 -5.30 3.74 -0.84
CA GLN A 17 -6.27 3.82 0.26
C GLN A 17 -5.59 4.22 1.57
N ILE A 18 -4.45 3.60 1.90
CA ILE A 18 -3.68 3.92 3.10
C ILE A 18 -3.21 5.38 3.07
N ASP A 19 -2.54 5.82 2.00
CA ASP A 19 -2.04 7.20 1.88
C ASP A 19 -3.16 8.23 2.06
N LEU A 20 -4.29 8.04 1.38
CA LEU A 20 -5.45 8.92 1.50
C LEU A 20 -6.07 8.87 2.90
N SER A 21 -6.21 7.69 3.48
CA SER A 21 -6.84 7.54 4.81
C SER A 21 -5.99 8.19 5.91
N LEU A 22 -4.67 8.04 5.85
CA LEU A 22 -3.74 8.68 6.79
C LEU A 22 -3.65 10.19 6.57
N ASP A 23 -3.79 10.69 5.34
CA ASP A 23 -3.87 12.13 5.08
C ASP A 23 -5.12 12.75 5.74
N ARG A 24 -6.26 12.06 5.63
CA ARG A 24 -7.54 12.48 6.20
C ARG A 24 -7.59 12.36 7.72
N SER A 25 -6.93 11.36 8.30
CA SER A 25 -6.91 11.15 9.75
C SER A 25 -6.21 12.26 10.54
N ARG A 26 -5.50 13.19 9.88
CA ARG A 26 -4.92 14.36 10.56
C ARG A 26 -5.95 15.24 11.27
N TRP A 27 -7.18 15.26 10.75
CA TRP A 27 -8.25 16.15 11.17
C TRP A 27 -9.20 15.53 12.21
N GLU A 28 -9.06 14.23 12.48
CA GLU A 28 -9.95 13.47 13.36
C GLU A 28 -9.15 12.73 14.45
N PRO A 29 -9.79 12.25 15.52
CA PRO A 29 -9.22 11.27 16.43
C PRO A 29 -8.80 9.99 15.68
N LEU A 30 -7.69 9.38 16.12
CA LEU A 30 -7.18 8.14 15.54
C LEU A 30 -8.19 6.99 15.63
N ASP A 31 -9.05 6.99 16.65
CA ASP A 31 -10.09 5.96 16.84
C ASP A 31 -11.06 5.89 15.65
N ASN A 32 -11.37 7.01 15.00
CA ASN A 32 -12.23 7.01 13.81
C ASN A 32 -11.56 6.28 12.63
N LEU A 33 -10.24 6.43 12.49
CA LEU A 33 -9.47 5.68 11.50
C LEU A 33 -9.43 4.18 11.84
N ARG A 34 -9.30 3.83 13.13
CA ARG A 34 -9.37 2.44 13.60
C ARG A 34 -10.71 1.81 13.23
N ASP A 35 -11.80 2.50 13.53
CA ASP A 35 -13.16 2.06 13.21
C ASP A 35 -13.33 1.79 11.72
N PHE A 36 -12.81 2.67 10.86
CA PHE A 36 -12.78 2.43 9.42
C PHE A 36 -12.05 1.13 9.08
N TYR A 37 -10.81 0.95 9.57
CA TYR A 37 -9.98 -0.22 9.25
C TYR A 37 -10.49 -1.56 9.84
N ARG A 38 -11.38 -1.55 10.84
CA ARG A 38 -12.05 -2.78 11.33
C ARG A 38 -12.85 -3.49 10.24
N SER A 39 -13.33 -2.75 9.25
CA SER A 39 -14.10 -3.28 8.11
C SER A 39 -13.27 -3.54 6.84
N GLN A 40 -12.00 -3.11 6.85
CA GLN A 40 -11.11 -3.19 5.68
C GLN A 40 -10.20 -4.42 5.77
N ILE A 41 -9.44 -4.66 4.71
CA ILE A 41 -8.38 -5.68 4.73
C ILE A 41 -7.27 -5.19 5.66
N SER A 42 -6.92 -5.98 6.69
CA SER A 42 -5.92 -5.54 7.67
C SER A 42 -4.52 -5.44 7.06
N PRO A 43 -3.71 -4.45 7.46
CA PRO A 43 -2.33 -4.32 7.00
C PRO A 43 -1.48 -5.57 7.31
N GLN A 44 -1.67 -6.17 8.48
CA GLN A 44 -1.00 -7.41 8.84
C GLN A 44 -1.33 -8.56 7.87
N LYS A 45 -2.59 -8.73 7.43
CA LYS A 45 -2.94 -9.78 6.45
C LYS A 45 -2.17 -9.61 5.14
N VAL A 46 -2.06 -8.38 4.65
CA VAL A 46 -1.31 -8.09 3.42
C VAL A 46 0.19 -8.35 3.61
N ALA A 47 0.76 -7.97 4.76
CA ALA A 47 2.17 -8.23 5.08
C ALA A 47 2.47 -9.73 5.16
N ILE A 48 1.65 -10.51 5.85
CA ILE A 48 1.80 -11.96 5.97
C ILE A 48 1.71 -12.62 4.58
N TYR A 49 0.73 -12.23 3.77
CA TYR A 49 0.62 -12.76 2.42
C TYR A 49 1.87 -12.46 1.56
N LEU A 50 2.43 -11.25 1.65
CA LEU A 50 3.67 -10.90 0.97
C LEU A 50 4.85 -11.75 1.46
N VAL A 51 4.96 -11.96 2.77
CA VAL A 51 5.99 -12.80 3.39
C VAL A 51 5.89 -14.24 2.89
N ASP A 52 4.71 -14.84 2.98
CA ASP A 52 4.49 -16.24 2.66
C ASP A 52 4.60 -16.50 1.16
N ASN A 53 3.94 -15.67 0.34
CA ASN A 53 3.88 -15.87 -1.11
C ASN A 53 5.22 -15.56 -1.81
N LEU A 54 6.10 -14.76 -1.18
CA LEU A 54 7.42 -14.43 -1.74
C LEU A 54 8.58 -15.11 -1.00
N GLY A 55 8.30 -15.91 0.04
CA GLY A 55 9.32 -16.61 0.82
C GLY A 55 10.30 -15.65 1.52
N LEU A 56 9.78 -14.58 2.12
CA LEU A 56 10.61 -13.57 2.80
C LEU A 56 11.18 -14.13 4.12
N ASP A 57 12.43 -13.78 4.42
CA ASP A 57 13.04 -14.03 5.72
C ASP A 57 12.54 -12.98 6.72
N VAL A 58 11.59 -13.37 7.57
CA VAL A 58 10.99 -12.51 8.61
C VAL A 58 12.03 -11.80 9.47
N LYS A 59 13.22 -12.40 9.67
CA LYS A 59 14.31 -11.77 10.46
C LYS A 59 14.84 -10.48 9.82
N LYS A 60 14.71 -10.32 8.50
CA LYS A 60 15.15 -9.13 7.77
C LYS A 60 14.18 -7.95 7.86
N LEU A 61 12.95 -8.17 8.35
CA LEU A 61 11.97 -7.09 8.50
C LEU A 61 12.37 -6.03 9.52
N ASN A 62 13.25 -6.37 10.48
CA ASN A 62 13.47 -5.54 11.67
C ASN A 62 14.54 -4.44 11.52
N ASN A 63 15.15 -4.19 10.36
CA ASN A 63 16.30 -3.28 10.26
C ASN A 63 16.38 -2.46 8.95
N LEU A 64 15.26 -2.19 8.28
CA LEU A 64 15.31 -1.46 7.00
C LEU A 64 15.03 0.03 7.17
N ILE A 65 15.96 0.85 6.68
CA ILE A 65 15.77 2.27 6.41
C ILE A 65 15.37 2.38 4.94
N PHE A 66 14.37 3.22 4.62
CA PHE A 66 13.85 3.36 3.26
C PHE A 66 14.98 3.58 2.24
N ILE A 67 15.04 2.72 1.22
CA ILE A 67 16.06 2.76 0.17
C ILE A 67 15.45 3.36 -1.08
N GLY A 68 15.72 4.65 -1.30
CA GLY A 68 15.70 5.35 -2.59
C GLY A 68 14.42 5.32 -3.44
N GLU A 69 14.26 6.33 -4.30
CA GLU A 69 13.29 6.23 -5.40
C GLU A 69 13.90 5.50 -6.60
N GLU A 70 13.06 4.83 -7.40
CA GLU A 70 13.51 4.31 -8.71
C GLU A 70 14.01 5.45 -9.61
N SER A 71 15.04 5.16 -10.40
CA SER A 71 15.54 6.06 -11.43
C SER A 71 14.41 6.45 -12.40
N LEU A 72 14.39 7.72 -12.83
CA LEU A 72 13.39 8.23 -13.77
C LEU A 72 13.35 7.43 -15.09
N TRP A 73 14.49 6.94 -15.55
CA TRP A 73 14.57 6.13 -16.78
C TRP A 73 13.91 4.75 -16.63
N ASP A 74 14.10 4.10 -15.48
CA ASP A 74 13.48 2.83 -15.17
C ASP A 74 11.95 2.98 -15.06
N LYS A 75 11.49 4.07 -14.42
CA LYS A 75 10.07 4.43 -14.32
C LYS A 75 9.42 4.59 -15.71
N ILE A 76 10.10 5.26 -16.64
CA ILE A 76 9.58 5.48 -18.02
C ILE A 76 9.50 4.16 -18.78
N LYS A 77 10.57 3.34 -18.75
CA LYS A 77 10.61 2.03 -19.42
C LYS A 77 9.53 1.11 -18.90
N ASP A 78 9.36 1.05 -17.58
CA ASP A 78 8.35 0.20 -16.95
C ASP A 78 6.93 0.61 -17.29
N SER A 79 6.68 1.92 -17.39
CA SER A 79 5.37 2.46 -17.76
C SER A 79 4.99 2.12 -19.20
N LEU A 80 5.93 2.20 -20.15
CA LEU A 80 5.68 1.91 -21.57
C LEU A 80 5.39 0.43 -21.81
N LEU A 81 6.02 -0.47 -21.05
CA LEU A 81 5.87 -1.93 -21.20
C LEU A 81 4.72 -2.51 -20.35
N SER A 82 4.11 -1.71 -19.48
CA SER A 82 3.14 -2.19 -18.47
C SER A 82 1.90 -2.89 -19.05
N SER A 83 1.45 -2.52 -20.25
CA SER A 83 0.23 -3.06 -20.87
C SER A 83 0.32 -4.55 -21.24
N PHE A 84 1.52 -5.14 -21.26
CA PHE A 84 1.74 -6.56 -21.64
C PHE A 84 2.29 -7.41 -20.49
N LYS A 85 2.41 -6.85 -19.28
CA LYS A 85 3.04 -7.54 -18.15
C LYS A 85 2.08 -8.53 -17.50
N ARG A 86 2.51 -9.79 -17.39
CA ARG A 86 1.86 -10.81 -16.54
C ARG A 86 2.23 -10.65 -15.07
N ASP A 87 3.43 -10.13 -14.82
CA ASP A 87 4.00 -9.97 -13.49
C ASP A 87 4.55 -8.55 -13.30
N VAL A 88 4.52 -8.07 -12.06
CA VAL A 88 5.18 -6.86 -11.60
C VAL A 88 6.45 -7.26 -10.85
N ILE A 89 7.56 -6.59 -11.16
CA ILE A 89 8.86 -6.84 -10.52
C ILE A 89 9.13 -5.74 -9.49
N LEU A 90 9.20 -6.10 -8.22
CA LEU A 90 9.60 -5.21 -7.12
C LEU A 90 10.98 -5.62 -6.62
N GLU A 91 11.82 -4.65 -6.26
CA GLU A 91 13.08 -4.95 -5.56
C GLU A 91 12.80 -5.54 -4.18
N ASP A 92 13.61 -6.51 -3.78
CA ASP A 92 13.43 -7.29 -2.55
C ASP A 92 13.36 -6.36 -1.34
N ASP A 93 14.30 -5.42 -1.23
CA ASP A 93 14.42 -4.46 -0.12
C ASP A 93 13.14 -3.62 0.03
N LYS A 94 12.51 -3.24 -1.09
CA LYS A 94 11.25 -2.49 -1.11
C LYS A 94 10.08 -3.34 -0.64
N VAL A 95 10.07 -4.63 -0.95
CA VAL A 95 9.06 -5.57 -0.45
C VAL A 95 9.20 -5.77 1.06
N TYR A 96 10.42 -5.98 1.56
CA TYR A 96 10.65 -6.09 3.00
C TYR A 96 10.27 -4.79 3.73
N PHE A 97 10.69 -3.64 3.20
CA PHE A 97 10.33 -2.34 3.76
C PHE A 97 8.81 -2.13 3.77
N LEU A 98 8.13 -2.48 2.68
CA LEU A 98 6.67 -2.43 2.64
C LEU A 98 6.03 -3.30 3.73
N CYS A 99 6.48 -4.54 3.91
CA CYS A 99 5.97 -5.43 4.95
C CYS A 99 6.19 -4.84 6.36
N GLN A 100 7.38 -4.28 6.61
CA GLN A 100 7.69 -3.60 7.86
C GLN A 100 6.71 -2.45 8.14
N LYS A 101 6.42 -1.61 7.13
CA LYS A 101 5.49 -0.47 7.29
C LYS A 101 4.04 -0.88 7.41
N LEU A 102 3.62 -1.95 6.75
CA LEU A 102 2.29 -2.54 6.94
C LEU A 102 2.12 -3.04 8.38
N LEU A 103 3.11 -3.74 8.93
CA LEU A 103 3.07 -4.19 10.33
C LEU A 103 3.08 -3.02 11.32
N LEU A 104 3.84 -1.95 11.03
CA LEU A 104 3.82 -0.73 11.83
C LEU A 104 2.44 -0.05 11.81
N LEU A 105 1.80 0.03 10.64
CA LEU A 105 0.45 0.56 10.51
C LEU A 105 -0.55 -0.29 11.32
N ASP A 106 -0.44 -1.61 11.24
CA ASP A 106 -1.29 -2.53 12.01
C ASP A 106 -1.19 -2.25 13.52
N ASN A 107 0.02 -2.05 14.03
CA ASN A 107 0.25 -1.66 15.43
C ASN A 107 -0.39 -0.31 15.76
N PHE A 108 -0.30 0.69 14.88
CA PHE A 108 -0.95 1.99 15.10
C PHE A 108 -2.48 1.88 15.17
N LEU A 109 -3.04 0.92 14.41
CA LEU A 109 -4.47 0.65 14.36
C LEU A 109 -4.96 -0.23 15.53
N ALA A 110 -4.07 -0.79 16.35
CA ALA A 110 -4.45 -1.54 17.54
C ALA A 110 -5.18 -0.66 18.58
N ASP A 111 -6.17 -1.23 19.25
CA ASP A 111 -6.99 -0.51 20.24
C ASP A 111 -6.13 0.01 21.40
N GLY A 112 -6.35 1.26 21.79
CA GLY A 112 -5.68 1.90 22.94
C GLY A 112 -4.28 2.45 22.67
N GLU A 113 -3.70 2.19 21.49
CA GLU A 113 -2.37 2.72 21.16
C GLU A 113 -2.39 4.26 21.05
N GLN A 114 -1.40 4.94 21.60
CA GLN A 114 -1.31 6.41 21.52
C GLN A 114 -0.22 6.79 20.53
N VAL A 115 -0.63 7.13 19.30
CA VAL A 115 0.29 7.46 18.21
C VAL A 115 0.31 8.96 17.98
N HIS A 116 1.50 9.55 18.03
CA HIS A 116 1.67 10.96 17.73
C HIS A 116 1.39 11.25 16.24
N LYS A 117 0.69 12.35 15.93
CA LYS A 117 0.33 12.72 14.55
C LYS A 117 1.53 12.79 13.58
N LEU A 118 2.70 13.17 14.09
CA LEU A 118 3.93 13.19 13.30
C LEU A 118 4.36 11.79 12.82
N GLU A 119 4.17 10.76 13.64
CA GLU A 119 4.53 9.38 13.26
C GLU A 119 3.57 8.85 12.18
N ILE A 120 2.29 9.20 12.27
CA ILE A 120 1.30 8.94 11.21
C ILE A 120 1.73 9.60 9.90
N GLU A 121 2.15 10.86 9.95
CA GLU A 121 2.57 11.60 8.75
C GLU A 121 3.84 11.03 8.13
N LYS A 122 4.83 10.65 8.95
CA LYS A 122 6.04 9.96 8.48
C LYS A 122 5.68 8.67 7.76
N LEU A 123 4.82 7.85 8.36
CA LEU A 123 4.38 6.59 7.79
C LEU A 123 3.62 6.78 6.46
N ARG A 124 2.73 7.79 6.39
CA ARG A 124 2.03 8.15 5.17
C ARG A 124 3.00 8.51 4.04
N ILE A 125 4.00 9.35 4.32
CA ILE A 125 5.01 9.75 3.32
C ILE A 125 5.77 8.52 2.81
N GLU A 126 6.12 7.56 3.68
CA GLU A 126 6.79 6.32 3.29
C GLU A 126 5.92 5.46 2.36
N PHE A 127 4.63 5.29 2.67
CA PHE A 127 3.69 4.61 1.78
C PHE A 127 3.52 5.33 0.45
N SER A 128 3.39 6.65 0.47
CA SER A 128 3.27 7.50 -0.71
C SER A 128 4.49 7.33 -1.64
N LYS A 129 5.71 7.35 -1.08
CA LYS A 129 6.95 7.12 -1.83
C LYS A 129 7.03 5.72 -2.43
N LEU A 130 6.69 4.66 -1.68
CA LEU A 130 6.62 3.31 -2.23
C LEU A 130 5.61 3.23 -3.38
N ASN A 131 4.41 3.75 -3.17
CA ASN A 131 3.33 3.59 -4.13
C ASN A 131 3.59 4.38 -5.41
N TYR A 132 3.80 5.69 -5.29
CA TYR A 132 3.98 6.56 -6.44
C TYR A 132 5.38 6.56 -7.02
N GLY A 133 6.39 6.16 -6.23
CA GLY A 133 7.78 6.07 -6.66
C GLY A 133 8.19 4.71 -7.21
N THR A 134 7.46 3.64 -6.88
CA THR A 134 7.78 2.26 -7.31
C THR A 134 6.59 1.57 -7.98
N VAL A 135 5.49 1.33 -7.27
CA VAL A 135 4.41 0.44 -7.76
C VAL A 135 3.70 1.04 -8.98
N LYS A 136 3.40 2.35 -8.94
CA LYS A 136 2.69 3.09 -9.98
C LYS A 136 3.26 2.85 -11.38
N PHE A 137 4.57 2.91 -11.53
CA PHE A 137 5.19 2.87 -12.86
C PHE A 137 5.15 1.48 -13.48
N LYS A 138 4.85 0.45 -12.69
CA LYS A 138 4.80 -0.94 -13.14
C LYS A 138 3.41 -1.34 -13.65
N LEU A 139 2.42 -0.45 -13.53
CA LEU A 139 1.02 -0.70 -13.86
C LEU A 139 0.53 0.13 -15.05
N ALA A 140 -0.34 -0.49 -15.85
CA ALA A 140 -0.99 0.18 -16.97
C ALA A 140 -1.85 1.35 -16.46
N LYS A 141 -1.88 2.45 -17.23
CA LYS A 141 -2.59 3.68 -16.87
C LYS A 141 -4.06 3.43 -16.53
N LYS A 142 -4.75 2.57 -17.28
CA LYS A 142 -6.17 2.24 -17.06
C LYS A 142 -6.43 1.64 -15.68
N ASP A 143 -5.56 0.73 -15.24
CA ASP A 143 -5.73 0.01 -13.96
C ASP A 143 -5.42 0.94 -12.80
N ARG A 144 -4.43 1.83 -12.97
CA ARG A 144 -4.16 2.91 -12.02
C ARG A 144 -5.31 3.89 -11.87
N LEU A 145 -5.90 4.32 -12.98
CA LEU A 145 -7.04 5.23 -12.95
C LEU A 145 -8.24 4.59 -12.23
N LYS A 146 -8.48 3.28 -12.46
CA LYS A 146 -9.49 2.53 -11.71
C LYS A 146 -9.15 2.50 -10.21
N ALA A 147 -7.92 2.13 -9.86
CA ALA A 147 -7.46 2.03 -8.47
C ALA A 147 -7.40 3.38 -7.73
N ASN A 148 -7.31 4.50 -8.44
CA ASN A 148 -7.38 5.83 -7.83
C ASN A 148 -8.78 6.17 -7.28
N ASN A 149 -9.82 5.44 -7.68
CA ASN A 149 -11.18 5.64 -7.17
C ASN A 149 -11.47 4.75 -5.94
N ILE A 150 -10.42 4.32 -5.23
CA ILE A 150 -10.57 3.46 -4.05
C ILE A 150 -11.26 4.22 -2.90
N GLU A 151 -12.19 3.55 -2.23
CA GLU A 151 -12.79 4.02 -0.98
C GLU A 151 -11.70 4.21 0.09
N HIS A 152 -11.77 5.31 0.85
CA HIS A 152 -10.82 5.63 1.93
C HIS A 152 -11.52 6.33 3.10
N PHE A 153 -10.82 6.48 4.21
CA PHE A 153 -11.35 7.14 5.40
C PHE A 153 -11.78 8.59 5.11
N LEU A 154 -12.97 8.99 5.59
CA LEU A 154 -13.64 10.27 5.29
C LEU A 154 -13.83 10.54 3.79
N GLN A 155 -13.98 9.49 2.98
CA GLN A 155 -14.39 9.61 1.60
C GLN A 155 -15.73 10.35 1.51
N ASN A 156 -15.82 11.31 0.59
CA ASN A 156 -17.08 11.99 0.29
C ASN A 156 -18.07 10.99 -0.34
N GLU A 157 -19.22 10.79 0.31
CA GLU A 157 -20.26 9.82 -0.08
C GLU A 157 -20.92 10.11 -1.43
N ILE A 158 -20.83 11.36 -1.94
CA ILE A 158 -21.36 11.74 -3.26
C ILE A 158 -20.51 11.13 -4.39
N LEU A 159 -19.24 10.86 -4.13
CA LEU A 159 -18.33 10.34 -5.14
C LEU A 159 -18.45 8.81 -5.23
N SER A 160 -18.62 8.32 -6.46
CA SER A 160 -18.55 6.89 -6.74
C SER A 160 -17.14 6.37 -6.45
N THR A 161 -17.03 5.39 -5.55
CA THR A 161 -15.78 4.74 -5.19
C THR A 161 -15.88 3.22 -5.30
N ILE A 162 -14.72 2.56 -5.29
CA ILE A 162 -14.57 1.12 -5.39
C ILE A 162 -14.07 0.61 -4.05
N LYS A 163 -14.70 -0.45 -3.52
CA LYS A 163 -14.25 -1.07 -2.27
C LYS A 163 -12.96 -1.86 -2.49
N ILE A 164 -12.09 -1.92 -1.47
CA ILE A 164 -10.81 -2.64 -1.59
C ILE A 164 -11.00 -4.13 -1.88
N CYS A 165 -12.08 -4.74 -1.40
CA CYS A 165 -12.42 -6.12 -1.67
C CYS A 165 -12.68 -6.42 -3.15
N GLU A 166 -13.07 -5.44 -3.97
CA GLU A 166 -13.23 -5.64 -5.42
C GLU A 166 -11.89 -5.82 -6.15
N PHE A 167 -10.79 -5.37 -5.53
CA PHE A 167 -9.44 -5.65 -6.00
C PHE A 167 -8.89 -6.96 -5.43
N ASN A 168 -9.49 -7.47 -4.35
CA ASN A 168 -9.13 -8.75 -3.73
C ASN A 168 -9.67 -9.92 -4.58
N LYS A 169 -8.81 -10.53 -5.40
CA LYS A 169 -9.17 -11.68 -6.23
C LYS A 169 -9.02 -13.02 -5.48
N GLY A 170 -9.40 -13.05 -4.21
CA GLY A 170 -9.27 -14.23 -3.34
C GLY A 170 -7.86 -14.44 -2.78
N TYR A 171 -7.12 -13.36 -2.50
CA TYR A 171 -5.80 -13.43 -1.87
C TYR A 171 -5.87 -13.66 -0.35
N PHE A 172 -7.01 -13.36 0.27
CA PHE A 172 -7.28 -13.45 1.71
C PHE A 172 -8.69 -13.96 1.98
#